data_AF-A0A2E9RR93-F1
#
_entry.id   AF-A0A2E9RR93-F1
#
_cell.length_a   1.000
_cell.length_b   1.000
_cell.length_c   1.000
_cell.angle_alpha   90.00
_cell.angle_beta   90.00
_cell.angle_gamma   90.00
#
_symmetry.space_group_name_H-M   'P 1'
#
loop_
_entity.id
_entity.type
_entity.pdbx_description
1 polymer ?
#
loop_
_entity_poly.entity_id
_entity_poly.type
_entity_poly.pdbx_seq_one_letter_code
_entity_poly.pdbx_strand_id
1 'polypeptide(L)'
;MTKSNRTFIGIILMLSAALFVGAIWDKTEAKLKVIKAGVDEKGHPICVNKSQVYLFKKNEVEKTITFFYHDPISDDASVKKSFSDVDNLNKYWGELLKSW
;
A
#
# COMPACT_ATOMS: atom_id res chain seq x y z
N MET A 1 -31.41 -21.25 -39.13
CA MET A 1 -30.99 -21.38 -37.72
C MET A 1 -32.03 -22.25 -37.00
N THR A 2 -31.69 -23.48 -36.62
CA THR A 2 -32.65 -24.42 -36.00
C THR A 2 -32.93 -24.01 -34.55
N LYS A 3 -34.13 -24.32 -34.04
CA LYS A 3 -34.59 -23.95 -32.68
C LYS A 3 -33.59 -24.37 -31.59
N SER A 4 -32.91 -25.50 -31.80
CA SER A 4 -31.84 -26.03 -30.94
C SER A 4 -30.62 -25.12 -30.81
N ASN A 5 -30.17 -24.49 -31.91
CA ASN A 5 -29.02 -23.58 -31.87
C ASN A 5 -29.33 -22.31 -31.07
N ARG A 6 -30.59 -21.86 -31.09
CA ARG A 6 -31.02 -20.66 -30.36
C ARG A 6 -31.05 -20.89 -28.85
N THR A 7 -31.49 -22.08 -28.41
CA THR A 7 -31.48 -22.49 -27.00
C THR A 7 -30.05 -22.66 -26.48
N PHE A 8 -29.17 -23.27 -27.27
CA PHE A 8 -27.77 -23.49 -26.88
C PHE A 8 -27.00 -22.18 -26.68
N ILE A 9 -27.22 -21.21 -27.57
CA ILE A 9 -26.66 -19.85 -27.45
C ILE A 9 -27.16 -19.15 -26.18
N GLY A 10 -28.44 -19.32 -25.84
CA GLY A 10 -29.01 -18.76 -24.61
C GLY A 10 -28.38 -19.32 -23.34
N ILE A 11 -28.09 -20.63 -23.31
CA ILE A 11 -27.42 -21.30 -22.19
C ILE A 11 -25.98 -20.78 -22.02
N ILE A 12 -25.25 -20.64 -23.12
CA ILE A 12 -23.87 -20.11 -23.10
C ILE A 12 -23.84 -18.67 -22.57
N LEU A 13 -24.79 -17.84 -23.00
CA LEU A 13 -24.92 -16.46 -22.52
C LEU A 13 -25.21 -16.40 -21.01
N MET A 14 -26.12 -17.25 -20.50
CA MET A 14 -26.39 -17.33 -19.07
C MET A 14 -25.17 -17.79 -18.25
N LEU A 15 -24.47 -18.82 -18.71
CA LEU A 15 -23.24 -19.31 -18.06
C LEU A 15 -22.13 -18.26 -18.06
N SER A 16 -21.96 -17.54 -19.17
CA SER A 16 -20.99 -16.45 -19.25
C SER A 16 -21.30 -15.34 -18.24
N ALA A 17 -22.57 -14.94 -18.12
CA ALA A 17 -22.97 -13.92 -17.15
C ALA A 17 -22.72 -14.35 -15.70
N ALA A 18 -22.96 -15.62 -15.35
CA ALA A 18 -22.70 -16.15 -14.01
C ALA A 18 -21.20 -16.16 -13.62
N LEU A 19 -20.30 -16.34 -14.60
CA LEU A 19 -18.85 -16.33 -14.37
C LEU A 19 -18.28 -14.92 -14.14
N PHE A 20 -18.93 -13.86 -14.63
CA PHE A 20 -18.48 -12.48 -14.45
C PHE A 20 -18.95 -11.83 -13.14
N VAL A 21 -19.99 -12.35 -12.48
CA VAL A 21 -20.51 -11.78 -11.21
C VAL A 21 -19.54 -11.99 -10.03
N GLY A 22 -18.70 -13.04 -10.08
CA GLY A 22 -17.72 -13.32 -9.03
C GLY A 22 -16.50 -12.38 -9.00
N ALA A 23 -16.27 -11.58 -10.04
CA ALA A 23 -15.11 -10.68 -10.14
C ALA A 23 -15.35 -9.29 -9.52
N ILE A 24 -16.57 -9.00 -9.07
CA ILE A 24 -16.99 -7.73 -8.44
C ILE A 24 -17.28 -7.95 -6.95
N TRP A 25 -16.51 -8.82 -6.29
CA TRP A 25 -16.38 -8.71 -4.84
C TRP A 25 -15.51 -7.49 -4.57
N ASP A 26 -16.19 -6.39 -4.25
CA ASP A 26 -15.59 -5.19 -3.69
C ASP A 26 -14.58 -5.62 -2.64
N LYS A 27 -13.33 -5.23 -2.85
CA LYS A 27 -12.36 -5.22 -1.77
C LYS A 27 -12.89 -4.21 -0.78
N THR A 28 -13.65 -4.67 0.22
CA THR A 28 -14.15 -3.88 1.34
C THR A 28 -13.01 -3.18 2.09
N GLU A 29 -11.78 -3.59 1.84
CA GLU A 29 -10.56 -3.01 2.37
C GLU A 29 -9.63 -2.56 1.25
N ALA A 30 -9.50 -1.25 1.10
CA ALA A 30 -8.46 -0.64 0.30
C ALA A 30 -7.14 -0.72 1.08
N LYS A 31 -6.19 -1.54 0.60
CA LYS A 31 -4.84 -1.58 1.16
C LYS A 31 -4.15 -0.24 0.89
N LEU A 32 -4.17 0.65 1.89
CA LEU A 32 -3.44 1.92 1.83
C LEU A 32 -1.95 1.63 1.54
N LYS A 33 -1.34 2.42 0.65
CA LYS A 33 0.12 2.41 0.48
C LYS A 33 0.73 2.97 1.76
N VAL A 34 1.04 2.09 2.70
CA VAL A 34 1.63 2.43 4.00
C VAL A 34 3.10 2.01 4.07
N ILE A 35 3.90 2.83 4.73
CA ILE A 35 5.29 2.53 5.07
C ILE A 35 5.31 1.98 6.49
N LYS A 36 5.95 0.83 6.72
CA LYS A 36 6.21 0.34 8.08
C LYS A 36 7.40 1.09 8.66
N ALA A 37 7.13 2.06 9.53
CA ALA A 37 8.16 2.89 10.15
C ALA A 37 8.83 2.20 11.35
N GLY A 38 8.10 1.33 12.05
CA GLY A 38 8.63 0.63 13.22
C GLY A 38 7.57 -0.22 13.91
N VAL A 39 7.78 -0.50 15.18
CA VAL A 39 6.88 -1.25 16.06
C VAL A 39 6.74 -0.45 17.37
N ASP A 40 5.52 -0.35 17.91
CA ASP A 40 5.25 0.30 19.20
C ASP A 40 5.70 -0.57 20.39
N GLU A 41 5.59 -0.04 21.61
CA GLU A 41 5.94 -0.75 22.85
C GLU A 41 5.12 -2.03 23.09
N LYS A 42 4.00 -2.19 22.38
CA LYS A 42 3.07 -3.32 22.47
C LYS A 42 3.25 -4.32 21.32
N GLY A 43 4.20 -4.09 20.41
CA GLY A 43 4.45 -4.98 19.27
C GLY A 43 3.63 -4.67 18.02
N HIS A 44 2.85 -3.59 17.98
CA HIS A 44 2.07 -3.22 16.80
C HIS A 44 2.90 -2.44 15.77
N PRO A 45 2.73 -2.69 14.47
CA PRO A 45 3.46 -2.00 13.43
C PRO A 45 3.01 -0.54 13.31
N ILE A 46 3.94 0.39 13.51
CA ILE A 46 3.72 1.81 13.23
C ILE A 46 3.73 1.98 11.71
N CYS A 47 2.54 2.19 11.15
CA CYS A 47 2.32 2.33 9.72
C CYS A 47 2.08 3.79 9.37
N VAL A 48 2.73 4.25 8.32
CA VAL A 48 2.72 5.64 7.87
C VAL A 48 2.01 5.72 6.53
N ASN A 49 0.99 6.56 6.42
CA ASN A 49 0.30 6.78 5.16
C ASN A 49 1.19 7.58 4.19
N LYS A 50 1.47 6.99 3.02
CA LYS A 50 2.28 7.62 1.97
C LYS A 50 1.70 8.95 1.48
N SER A 51 0.37 9.11 1.45
CA SER A 51 -0.27 10.34 0.95
C SER A 51 -0.15 11.54 1.89
N GLN A 52 0.22 11.33 3.15
CA GLN A 52 0.37 12.40 4.15
C GLN A 52 1.82 12.83 4.34
N VAL A 53 2.78 12.06 3.82
CA VAL A 53 4.20 12.41 3.83
C VAL A 53 4.46 13.43 2.74
N TYR A 54 4.82 14.66 3.12
CA TYR A 54 5.20 15.69 2.15
C TYR A 54 6.71 15.71 1.87
N LEU A 55 7.52 15.26 2.83
CA LEU A 55 8.97 15.21 2.74
C LEU A 55 9.52 14.06 3.56
N PHE A 56 10.62 13.46 3.12
CA PHE A 56 11.41 12.57 3.95
C PHE A 56 12.90 12.85 3.78
N LYS A 57 13.66 12.76 4.88
CA LYS A 57 15.09 13.12 4.95
C LYS A 57 15.91 11.93 5.45
N LYS A 58 17.02 11.66 4.76
CA LYS A 58 18.03 10.69 5.17
C LYS A 58 19.07 11.34 6.09
N ASN A 59 19.43 10.69 7.18
CA ASN A 59 20.57 11.03 8.03
C ASN A 59 21.48 9.80 8.18
N GLU A 60 22.66 9.86 7.56
CA GLU A 60 23.62 8.74 7.57
C GLU A 60 24.33 8.59 8.91
N VAL A 61 24.62 9.71 9.58
CA VAL A 61 25.34 9.72 10.87
C VAL A 61 24.50 9.04 11.95
N GLU A 62 23.22 9.39 12.01
CA GLU A 62 22.27 8.77 12.95
C GLU A 62 21.66 7.47 12.43
N LYS A 63 22.02 7.05 11.21
CA LYS A 63 21.45 5.87 10.53
C LYS A 63 19.92 5.89 10.51
N THR A 64 19.33 7.04 10.20
CA THR A 64 17.87 7.24 10.28
C THR A 64 17.26 7.88 9.04
N ILE A 65 15.97 7.62 8.83
CA ILE A 65 15.13 8.33 7.86
C ILE A 65 13.97 8.96 8.63
N THR A 66 13.81 10.26 8.49
CA THR A 66 12.70 11.02 9.09
C THR A 66 11.66 11.31 8.02
N PHE A 67 10.40 10.96 8.30
CA PHE A 67 9.25 11.26 7.47
C PHE A 67 8.48 12.42 8.11
N PHE A 68 8.29 13.50 7.36
CA PHE A 68 7.58 14.69 7.80
C PHE A 68 6.15 14.70 7.24
N TYR A 69 5.19 15.06 8.08
CA TYR A 69 3.77 15.09 7.74
C TYR A 69 3.24 16.49 7.66
N HIS A 70 2.25 16.67 6.79
CA HIS A 70 1.40 17.83 6.88
C HIS A 70 0.27 17.49 7.86
N ASP A 71 0.48 17.77 9.14
CA ASP A 71 -0.56 17.63 10.16
C ASP A 71 -1.13 19.03 10.47
N PRO A 72 -2.43 19.28 10.22
CA PRO A 72 -3.06 20.56 10.56
C PRO A 72 -3.16 20.82 12.07
N ILE A 73 -2.88 19.81 12.90
CA ILE A 73 -3.01 19.86 14.37
C ILE A 73 -1.64 20.01 15.06
N SER A 74 -0.54 19.57 14.42
CA SER A 74 0.80 19.61 15.02
C SER A 74 1.88 19.91 13.99
N ASP A 75 2.59 21.01 14.18
CA ASP A 75 3.74 21.41 13.34
C ASP A 75 4.95 20.47 13.45
N ASP A 76 4.98 19.60 14.47
CA ASP A 76 6.10 18.69 14.77
C ASP A 76 5.82 17.23 14.36
N ALA A 77 4.75 16.98 13.60
CA ALA A 77 4.42 15.63 13.17
C ALA A 77 5.52 15.05 12.26
N SER A 78 6.39 14.23 12.85
CA SER A 78 7.41 13.46 12.14
C SER A 78 7.59 12.08 12.75
N VAL A 79 7.91 11.10 11.90
CA VAL A 79 8.23 9.73 12.34
C VAL A 79 9.63 9.40 11.88
N LYS A 80 10.43 8.92 12.82
CA LYS A 80 11.81 8.52 12.59
C LYS A 80 11.90 7.00 12.49
N LYS A 81 12.46 6.50 11.39
CA LYS A 81 12.86 5.11 11.22
C LYS A 81 14.35 4.99 11.41
N SER A 82 14.76 4.23 12.43
CA SER A 82 16.17 3.96 12.72
C SER A 82 16.61 2.62 12.12
N PHE A 83 17.86 2.55 11.71
CA PHE A 83 18.48 1.35 11.15
C PHE A 83 19.70 0.97 11.99
N SER A 84 19.96 -0.33 12.12
CA SER A 84 21.15 -0.84 12.82
C SER A 84 22.45 -0.53 12.05
N ASP A 85 22.36 -0.50 10.72
CA ASP A 85 23.49 -0.33 9.80
C ASP A 85 23.18 0.70 8.70
N VAL A 86 24.21 1.39 8.24
CA VAL A 86 24.21 2.31 7.09
C VAL A 86 23.88 1.56 5.80
N ASP A 87 24.35 0.33 5.63
CA ASP A 87 24.08 -0.47 4.43
C ASP A 87 22.58 -0.78 4.30
N ASN A 88 21.95 -1.15 5.40
CA ASN A 88 20.50 -1.37 5.46
C ASN A 88 19.71 -0.09 5.20
N LEU A 89 20.18 1.05 5.73
CA LEU A 89 19.61 2.36 5.45
C LEU A 89 19.71 2.70 3.96
N ASN A 90 20.87 2.50 3.34
CA ASN A 90 21.10 2.84 1.93
C ASN A 90 20.31 1.94 0.99
N LYS A 91 20.22 0.64 1.30
CA LYS A 91 19.36 -0.29 0.57
C LYS A 91 17.89 0.14 0.65
N TYR A 92 17.41 0.38 1.87
CA TYR A 92 16.03 0.82 2.08
C TYR A 92 15.74 2.16 1.41
N TRP A 93 16.68 3.11 1.48
CA TRP A 93 16.59 4.41 0.81
C TRP A 93 16.45 4.25 -0.71
N GLY A 94 17.26 3.38 -1.33
CA GLY A 94 17.17 3.10 -2.75
C GLY A 94 15.84 2.47 -3.16
N GLU A 95 15.32 1.52 -2.37
CA GLU A 95 13.99 0.93 -2.58
C GLU A 95 12.87 1.94 -2.37
N LEU A 96 13.00 2.81 -1.36
CA LEU A 96 12.04 3.86 -1.05
C LEU A 96 11.92 4.84 -2.22
N LEU A 97 13.04 5.34 -2.76
CA LEU A 97 13.02 6.26 -3.90
C LEU A 97 12.47 5.63 -5.18
N LYS A 98 12.73 4.34 -5.42
CA LYS A 98 12.19 3.63 -6.60
C LYS A 98 10.68 3.36 -6.52
N SER A 99 10.18 3.18 -5.30
CA SER A 99 8.77 2.85 -5.04
C SER A 99 7.92 4.04 -4.64
N TRP A 100 8.53 5.23 -4.49
CA TRP A 100 7.83 6.49 -4.26
C TRP A 100 7.13 6.95 -5.54
#